data_AF-A0AA96HPM7-F1
#
_entry.id   AF-A0AA96HPM7-F1
#
_cell.length_a   1.000
_cell.length_b   1.000
_cell.length_c   1.000
_cell.angle_alpha   90.00
_cell.angle_beta   90.00
_cell.angle_gamma   90.00
#
_symmetry.space_group_name_H-M   'P 1'
#
loop_
_entity.id
_entity.type
_entity.pdbx_description
1 polymer ?
#
loop_
_entity_poly.entity_id
_entity_poly.type
_entity_poly.pdbx_seq_one_letter_code
_entity_poly.pdbx_strand_id
1 'polypeptide(L)'
;MKSYIFFISALILASVSVASELSPIEKKQRKVVSRFYEVLEMMPSRCPESKRSEYSSSVVKFENMYPKFKSALRDSKFRPYAIENFSNASAVTEGGCLYIKDALDRYTNTDKGKQKMLELLSVMAS
;
A
#
# COMPACT_ATOMS: atom_id res chain seq x y z
N MET A 1 57.03 -14.63 26.72
CA MET A 1 55.69 -14.78 27.34
C MET A 1 54.71 -15.20 26.27
N LYS A 2 54.08 -16.37 26.48
CA LYS A 2 52.85 -16.97 25.90
C LYS A 2 52.53 -16.82 24.38
N SER A 3 52.59 -17.99 23.71
CA SER A 3 51.82 -18.42 22.53
C SER A 3 50.31 -18.16 22.60
N TYR A 4 49.65 -18.07 21.43
CA TYR A 4 48.45 -18.79 20.93
C TYR A 4 48.18 -18.26 19.49
N ILE A 5 48.61 -18.86 18.37
CA ILE A 5 48.08 -20.03 17.63
C ILE A 5 46.53 -20.14 17.58
N PHE A 6 45.99 -19.81 16.41
CA PHE A 6 44.90 -20.45 15.64
C PHE A 6 43.40 -20.32 16.03
N PHE A 7 42.58 -20.32 14.95
CA PHE A 7 41.11 -20.40 14.85
C PHE A 7 40.36 -19.10 15.22
N ILE A 8 39.49 -18.50 14.41
CA ILE A 8 38.33 -19.07 13.70
C ILE A 8 38.02 -18.26 12.43
N SER A 9 38.27 -18.88 11.28
CA SER A 9 37.60 -18.60 10.02
C SER A 9 36.23 -19.29 10.05
N ALA A 10 35.20 -18.69 10.66
CA ALA A 10 33.83 -19.20 10.58
C ALA A 10 32.81 -18.18 11.12
N LEU A 11 32.44 -17.18 10.32
CA LEU A 11 31.10 -16.55 10.41
C LEU A 11 30.80 -15.63 9.22
N ILE A 12 31.38 -15.91 8.05
CA ILE A 12 30.75 -15.52 6.78
C ILE A 12 29.79 -16.64 6.41
N LEU A 13 28.81 -16.90 7.28
CA LEU A 13 27.61 -17.62 6.89
C LEU A 13 26.83 -16.63 6.04
N ALA A 14 27.06 -16.70 4.73
CA ALA A 14 25.99 -16.88 3.77
C ALA A 14 24.65 -16.27 4.22
N SER A 15 24.57 -14.95 4.34
CA SER A 15 23.35 -14.26 3.95
C SER A 15 23.29 -14.32 2.43
N VAL A 16 23.14 -15.54 1.90
CA VAL A 16 22.30 -15.72 0.73
C VAL A 16 20.97 -15.23 1.25
N SER A 17 20.73 -13.93 1.08
CA SER A 17 19.39 -13.38 1.12
C SER A 17 18.69 -14.12 0.00
N VAL A 18 18.19 -15.33 0.30
CA VAL A 18 17.12 -15.93 -0.45
C VAL A 18 16.07 -14.86 -0.29
N ALA A 19 15.95 -13.98 -1.30
CA ALA A 19 14.88 -13.02 -1.38
C ALA A 19 13.65 -13.91 -1.38
N SER A 20 13.09 -14.12 -0.19
CA SER A 20 12.02 -15.07 0.02
C SER A 20 10.91 -14.59 -0.89
N GLU A 21 10.65 -15.36 -1.94
CA GLU A 21 9.64 -14.95 -2.89
C GLU A 21 8.32 -14.91 -2.14
N LEU A 22 7.70 -13.71 -2.13
CA LEU A 22 6.41 -13.54 -1.51
C LEU A 22 5.44 -14.60 -2.00
N SER A 23 4.70 -15.19 -1.06
CA SER A 23 3.61 -16.10 -1.38
C SER A 23 2.56 -15.41 -2.27
N PRO A 24 1.72 -16.17 -2.99
CA PRO A 24 0.67 -15.59 -3.81
C PRO A 24 -0.27 -14.64 -3.04
N ILE A 25 -0.54 -14.93 -1.76
CA ILE A 25 -1.39 -14.07 -0.92
C ILE A 25 -0.65 -12.79 -0.54
N GLU A 26 0.62 -12.87 -0.17
CA GLU A 26 1.44 -11.70 0.15
C GLU A 26 1.63 -10.79 -1.07
N LYS A 27 1.80 -11.37 -2.27
CA LYS A 27 1.81 -10.61 -3.54
C LYS A 27 0.51 -9.83 -3.73
N LYS A 28 -0.65 -10.43 -3.41
CA LYS A 28 -1.95 -9.75 -3.47
C LYS A 28 -2.07 -8.66 -2.41
N GLN A 29 -1.74 -8.94 -1.16
CA GLN A 29 -1.77 -7.97 -0.06
C GLN A 29 -0.88 -6.77 -0.36
N ARG A 30 0.37 -6.99 -0.79
CA ARG A 30 1.28 -5.91 -1.21
C ARG A 30 0.67 -5.06 -2.33
N LYS A 31 0.06 -5.70 -3.35
CA LYS A 31 -0.60 -4.97 -4.44
C LYS A 31 -1.77 -4.12 -3.95
N VAL A 32 -2.61 -4.65 -3.04
CA VAL A 32 -3.73 -3.92 -2.44
C VAL A 32 -3.20 -2.73 -1.65
N VAL A 33 -2.24 -2.96 -0.75
CA VAL A 33 -1.64 -1.90 0.07
C VAL A 33 -1.01 -0.81 -0.78
N SER A 34 -0.22 -1.16 -1.80
CA SER A 34 0.38 -0.17 -2.70
C SER A 34 -0.65 0.65 -3.44
N ARG A 35 -1.70 0.02 -3.99
CA ARG A 35 -2.73 0.74 -4.76
C ARG A 35 -3.58 1.64 -3.89
N PHE A 36 -3.93 1.22 -2.68
CA PHE A 36 -4.71 2.06 -1.79
C PHE A 36 -3.87 3.11 -1.08
N TYR A 37 -2.57 2.88 -0.84
CA TYR A 37 -1.66 3.96 -0.41
C TYR A 37 -1.55 5.05 -1.48
N GLU A 38 -1.35 4.64 -2.75
CA GLU A 38 -1.31 5.55 -3.89
C GLU A 38 -2.56 6.45 -3.91
N VAL A 39 -3.75 5.84 -3.87
CA VAL A 39 -5.02 6.52 -4.00
C VAL A 39 -5.42 7.32 -2.75
N LEU A 40 -5.25 6.78 -1.55
CA LEU A 40 -5.79 7.39 -0.32
C LEU A 40 -4.83 8.37 0.33
N GLU A 41 -3.51 8.15 0.21
CA GLU A 41 -2.51 8.93 0.94
C GLU A 41 -1.67 9.81 0.00
N MET A 42 -1.20 9.27 -1.12
CA MET A 42 -0.28 10.00 -2.01
C MET A 42 -1.02 10.96 -2.95
N MET A 43 -1.98 10.46 -3.73
CA MET A 43 -2.67 11.22 -4.79
C MET A 43 -3.38 12.49 -4.31
N PRO A 44 -4.03 12.57 -3.12
CA PRO A 44 -4.68 13.80 -2.67
C PRO A 44 -3.75 15.01 -2.69
N SER A 45 -2.50 14.84 -2.24
CA SER A 45 -1.49 15.90 -2.22
C SER A 45 -0.99 16.30 -3.61
N ARG A 46 -1.11 15.38 -4.59
CA ARG A 46 -0.61 15.54 -5.96
C ARG A 46 -1.66 15.90 -6.99
N CYS A 47 -2.93 15.97 -6.57
CA CYS A 47 -3.98 16.49 -7.42
C CYS A 47 -3.86 18.01 -7.58
N PRO A 48 -4.20 18.54 -8.78
CA PRO A 48 -4.31 19.98 -9.01
C PRO A 48 -5.27 20.60 -8.00
N GLU A 49 -4.96 21.83 -7.58
CA GLU A 49 -5.68 22.52 -6.51
C GLU A 49 -7.19 22.61 -6.79
N SER A 50 -7.54 22.87 -8.06
CA SER A 50 -8.93 22.90 -8.58
C SER A 50 -9.74 21.64 -8.28
N LYS A 51 -9.11 20.48 -8.13
CA LYS A 51 -9.76 19.16 -7.92
C LYS A 51 -9.46 18.53 -6.57
N ARG A 52 -8.51 19.07 -5.80
CA ARG A 52 -8.03 18.48 -4.55
C ARG A 52 -9.13 18.31 -3.51
N SER A 53 -9.98 19.33 -3.32
CA SER A 53 -11.06 19.30 -2.32
C SER A 53 -12.11 18.22 -2.64
N GLU A 54 -12.50 18.12 -3.91
CA GLU A 54 -13.45 17.13 -4.38
C GLU A 54 -12.90 15.70 -4.21
N TYR A 55 -11.65 15.46 -4.61
CA TYR A 55 -10.98 14.18 -4.41
C TYR A 55 -10.90 13.80 -2.93
N SER A 56 -10.45 14.74 -2.09
CA SER A 56 -10.26 14.51 -0.65
C SER A 56 -11.58 14.17 0.04
N SER A 57 -12.68 14.76 -0.41
CA SER A 57 -14.04 14.43 0.09
C SER A 57 -14.42 12.97 -0.21
N SER A 58 -14.11 12.47 -1.40
CA SER A 58 -14.32 11.06 -1.76
C SER A 58 -13.42 10.12 -0.96
N VAL A 59 -12.17 10.50 -0.68
CA VAL A 59 -11.27 9.74 0.21
C VAL A 59 -11.86 9.63 1.61
N VAL A 60 -12.27 10.75 2.23
CA VAL A 60 -12.87 10.76 3.57
C VAL A 60 -14.12 9.89 3.63
N LYS A 61 -15.00 9.98 2.62
CA LYS A 61 -16.20 9.15 2.54
C LYS A 61 -15.85 7.66 2.46
N PHE A 62 -14.89 7.30 1.61
CA PHE A 62 -14.41 5.92 1.48
C PHE A 62 -13.86 5.38 2.80
N GLU A 63 -13.00 6.15 3.46
CA GLU A 63 -12.36 5.76 4.72
C GLU A 63 -13.38 5.58 5.85
N ASN A 64 -14.38 6.47 5.95
CA ASN A 64 -15.45 6.38 6.93
C ASN A 64 -16.36 5.17 6.69
N MET A 65 -16.57 4.79 5.42
CA MET A 65 -17.37 3.62 5.07
C MET A 65 -16.64 2.30 5.34
N TYR A 66 -15.30 2.29 5.24
CA TYR A 66 -14.47 1.09 5.37
C TYR A 66 -13.38 1.21 6.44
N PRO A 67 -13.72 1.49 7.71
CA PRO A 67 -12.73 1.75 8.75
C PRO A 67 -11.82 0.55 9.05
N LYS A 68 -12.36 -0.68 8.96
CA LYS A 68 -11.56 -1.92 9.12
C LYS A 68 -10.52 -2.07 8.02
N PHE A 69 -10.89 -1.74 6.78
CA PHE A 69 -9.98 -1.81 5.64
C PHE A 69 -8.89 -0.74 5.77
N LYS A 70 -9.25 0.48 6.18
CA LYS A 70 -8.28 1.54 6.50
C LYS A 70 -7.27 1.09 7.55
N SER A 71 -7.71 0.47 8.65
CA SER A 71 -6.78 -0.07 9.67
C SER A 71 -5.87 -1.13 9.05
N ALA A 72 -6.43 -2.10 8.33
CA ALA A 72 -5.65 -3.17 7.71
C ALA A 72 -4.58 -2.65 6.73
N LEU A 73 -4.85 -1.57 5.99
CA LEU A 73 -3.86 -0.92 5.14
C LEU A 73 -2.74 -0.27 5.97
N ARG A 74 -3.11 0.48 7.02
CA ARG A 74 -2.16 1.20 7.89
C ARG A 74 -1.24 0.24 8.65
N ASP A 75 -1.80 -0.86 9.12
CA ASP A 75 -1.11 -1.84 9.97
C ASP A 75 -0.36 -2.90 9.15
N SER A 76 -0.48 -2.87 7.81
CA SER A 76 0.16 -3.87 6.95
C SER A 76 1.68 -3.75 6.94
N LYS A 77 2.37 -4.89 7.05
CA LYS A 77 3.83 -5.00 6.84
C LYS A 77 4.30 -4.53 5.46
N PHE A 78 3.40 -4.42 4.48
CA PHE A 78 3.72 -3.94 3.12
C PHE A 78 3.61 -2.42 2.95
N ARG A 79 3.14 -1.68 3.97
CA ARG A 79 2.99 -0.22 3.89
C ARG A 79 4.32 0.51 3.69
N PRO A 80 5.45 0.15 4.35
CA PRO A 80 6.75 0.77 4.07
C PRO A 80 7.17 0.66 2.60
N TYR A 81 6.98 -0.52 1.99
CA TYR A 81 7.24 -0.73 0.57
C TYR A 81 6.39 0.17 -0.33
N ALA A 82 5.12 0.41 0.02
CA ALA A 82 4.26 1.33 -0.72
C ALA A 82 4.76 2.78 -0.62
N ILE A 83 5.11 3.24 0.57
CA ILE A 83 5.64 4.61 0.79
C ILE A 83 6.91 4.84 -0.05
N GLU A 84 7.85 3.90 0.00
CA GLU A 84 9.09 3.97 -0.75
C GLU A 84 8.84 4.03 -2.27
N ASN A 85 8.00 3.14 -2.79
CA ASN A 85 7.69 3.08 -4.23
C ASN A 85 7.03 4.34 -4.78
N PHE A 86 6.34 5.12 -3.96
CA PHE A 86 5.61 6.32 -4.39
C PHE A 86 6.24 7.63 -3.89
N SER A 87 7.37 7.55 -3.18
CA SER A 87 8.11 8.72 -2.67
C SER A 87 8.34 9.77 -3.76
N ASN A 88 8.77 9.34 -4.94
CA ASN A 88 9.10 10.20 -6.07
C ASN A 88 8.05 10.22 -7.19
N ALA A 89 6.81 9.80 -6.93
CA ALA A 89 5.78 9.84 -7.97
C ALA A 89 5.50 11.28 -8.46
N SER A 90 5.15 11.41 -9.74
CA SER A 90 4.92 12.72 -10.37
C SER A 90 3.56 13.30 -9.98
N ALA A 91 3.35 14.58 -10.32
CA ALA A 91 2.04 15.21 -10.24
C ALA A 91 0.99 14.44 -11.08
N VAL A 92 -0.26 14.46 -10.61
CA VAL A 92 -1.39 13.81 -11.29
C VAL A 92 -2.11 14.84 -12.15
N THR A 93 -2.56 14.45 -13.34
CA THR A 93 -3.40 15.32 -14.17
C THR A 93 -4.80 15.48 -13.58
N GLU A 94 -5.53 16.54 -13.94
CA GLU A 94 -6.92 16.71 -13.49
C GLU A 94 -7.79 15.50 -13.85
N GLY A 95 -7.66 14.97 -15.07
CA GLY A 95 -8.38 13.79 -15.52
C GLY A 95 -8.03 12.53 -14.71
N GLY A 96 -6.75 12.35 -14.34
CA GLY A 96 -6.33 11.25 -13.46
C GLY A 96 -6.95 11.35 -12.07
N CYS A 97 -7.03 12.55 -11.51
CA CYS A 97 -7.68 12.80 -10.23
C CYS A 97 -9.19 12.48 -10.28
N LEU A 98 -9.90 13.00 -11.28
CA LEU A 98 -11.34 12.76 -11.43
C LEU A 98 -11.65 11.26 -11.64
N TYR A 99 -10.88 10.58 -12.48
CA TYR A 99 -11.06 9.15 -12.73
C TYR A 99 -10.97 8.31 -11.44
N ILE A 100 -9.98 8.61 -10.60
CA ILE A 100 -9.78 7.87 -9.34
C ILE A 100 -10.80 8.29 -8.28
N LYS A 101 -11.17 9.57 -8.19
CA LYS A 101 -12.28 10.04 -7.34
C LYS A 101 -13.57 9.29 -7.69
N ASP A 102 -13.91 9.15 -8.98
CA ASP A 102 -15.07 8.37 -9.42
C ASP A 102 -14.95 6.88 -9.09
N ALA A 103 -13.73 6.33 -9.11
CA ALA A 103 -13.49 4.95 -8.69
C ALA A 103 -13.75 4.76 -7.19
N LEU A 104 -13.29 5.67 -6.33
CA LEU A 104 -13.60 5.68 -4.90
C LEU A 104 -15.11 5.78 -4.66
N ASP A 105 -15.79 6.69 -5.36
CA ASP A 105 -17.24 6.85 -5.25
C ASP A 105 -18.00 5.59 -5.68
N ARG A 106 -17.53 4.86 -6.71
CA ARG A 106 -18.11 3.57 -7.09
C ARG A 106 -17.96 2.52 -6.00
N TYR A 107 -16.83 2.49 -5.29
CA TYR A 107 -16.65 1.57 -4.16
C TYR A 107 -17.60 1.88 -3.01
N THR A 108 -18.05 3.12 -2.83
CA THR A 108 -18.99 3.47 -1.75
C THR A 108 -20.46 3.40 -2.17
N ASN A 109 -20.78 3.74 -3.42
CA ASN A 109 -22.16 4.00 -3.84
C ASN A 109 -22.82 2.84 -4.60
N THR A 110 -22.06 1.83 -5.03
CA THR A 110 -22.60 0.70 -5.81
C THR A 110 -22.46 -0.61 -5.06
N ASP A 111 -23.40 -1.53 -5.25
CA ASP A 111 -23.35 -2.84 -4.57
C ASP A 111 -22.17 -3.69 -5.05
N LYS A 112 -21.86 -3.64 -6.35
CA LYS A 112 -20.64 -4.26 -6.89
C LYS A 112 -19.38 -3.70 -6.22
N GLY A 113 -19.34 -2.38 -5.99
CA GLY A 113 -18.25 -1.72 -5.28
C GLY A 113 -18.11 -2.21 -3.85
N LYS A 114 -19.22 -2.26 -3.10
CA LYS A 114 -19.25 -2.75 -1.71
C LYS A 114 -18.82 -4.22 -1.61
N GLN A 115 -19.32 -5.09 -2.49
CA GLN A 115 -18.90 -6.48 -2.56
C GLN A 115 -17.40 -6.59 -2.82
N LYS A 116 -16.86 -5.77 -3.74
CA LYS A 116 -15.43 -5.76 -4.01
C LYS A 116 -14.60 -5.40 -2.77
N MET A 117 -15.09 -4.47 -1.96
CA MET A 117 -14.41 -4.08 -0.73
C MET A 117 -14.40 -5.20 0.33
N LEU A 118 -15.45 -6.02 0.40
CA LEU A 118 -15.46 -7.20 1.27
C LEU A 118 -14.43 -8.24 0.82
N GLU A 119 -14.30 -8.48 -0.49
CA GLU A 119 -13.27 -9.37 -1.03
C GLU A 119 -11.86 -8.87 -0.70
N LEU A 120 -11.61 -7.57 -0.88
CA LEU A 120 -10.32 -6.96 -0.59
C LEU A 120 -9.99 -6.99 0.90
N LEU A 121 -10.98 -6.80 1.77
CA LEU A 121 -10.79 -6.94 3.21
C LEU A 121 -10.45 -8.39 3.59
N SER A 122 -11.09 -9.38 2.97
CA SER A 122 -10.76 -10.79 3.17
C SER A 122 -9.31 -11.11 2.79
N VAL A 123 -8.83 -10.58 1.65
CA VAL A 123 -7.43 -10.69 1.24
C VAL A 123 -6.48 -10.11 2.29
N MET A 124 -6.84 -8.99 2.91
CA MET A 124 -6.02 -8.34 3.94
C MET A 124 -6.03 -9.07 5.29
N ALA A 125 -7.03 -9.91 5.54
CA ALA A 125 -7.15 -10.71 6.77
C ALA A 125 -6.58 -12.14 6.63
N SER A 126 -6.13 -12.51 5.43
CA SER A 126 -5.60 -13.85 5.09
C SER A 126 -4.11 -14.02 5.41
#